data_AF-A0A2A2QKH0-F1
#
_entry.id   AF-A0A2A2QKH0-F1
#
_cell.length_a   1.000
_cell.length_b   1.000
_cell.length_c   1.000
_cell.angle_alpha   90.00
_cell.angle_beta   90.00
_cell.angle_gamma   90.00
#
_symmetry.space_group_name_H-M   'P 1'
#
loop_
_entity.id
_entity.type
_entity.pdbx_description
1 polymer ?
#
loop_
_entity_poly.entity_id
_entity_poly.type
_entity_poly.pdbx_seq_one_letter_code
_entity_poly.pdbx_strand_id
1 'polypeptide(L)'
;MKTDSNLCPDCGARSSPDRRLCPACSTLVMHDAKGSIEIWCLGEVRPAVLNGVVRIVSKSLGLPVVVQPSFLDPRPSQRAGWNGVSATAFLNQIDRRSHRGTAFSVGITEENIVPGANWNYLFGYAYLGMPSCVVSLHEMSSDNLANSLLVKRAATIAIHEIGHNCGLDHHGYDEGIACVMTADTELDCLDRLDEGTHRFCRSCQLIVDHKLSR
;
A
#
# COMPACT_ATOMS: atom_id res chain seq x y z
N MET A 1 -16.51 18.78 -12.51
CA MET A 1 -15.90 18.41 -11.22
C MET A 1 -16.30 16.96 -10.96
N LYS A 2 -15.37 15.99 -10.98
CA LYS A 2 -15.75 14.59 -10.74
C LYS A 2 -15.97 14.41 -9.23
N THR A 3 -17.19 14.02 -8.87
CA THR A 3 -17.59 13.67 -7.51
C THR A 3 -16.98 12.33 -7.14
N ASP A 4 -16.52 12.23 -5.91
CA ASP A 4 -15.94 11.02 -5.34
C ASP A 4 -16.86 9.81 -5.54
N SER A 5 -16.32 8.63 -5.86
CA SER A 5 -17.13 7.42 -6.01
C SER A 5 -16.38 6.10 -5.82
N ASN A 6 -16.89 5.22 -4.94
CA ASN A 6 -16.46 3.84 -4.80
C ASN A 6 -16.73 3.05 -6.10
N LEU A 7 -15.80 2.21 -6.50
CA LEU A 7 -15.98 1.26 -7.61
C LEU A 7 -16.47 -0.09 -7.07
N CYS A 8 -17.57 -0.61 -7.61
CA CYS A 8 -18.07 -1.93 -7.25
C CYS A 8 -17.08 -3.03 -7.68
N PRO A 9 -16.63 -3.92 -6.77
CA PRO A 9 -15.69 -4.98 -7.14
C PRO A 9 -16.32 -6.02 -8.09
N ASP A 10 -17.64 -6.17 -8.05
CA ASP A 10 -18.38 -7.14 -8.85
C ASP A 10 -18.75 -6.63 -10.25
N CYS A 11 -19.33 -5.42 -10.37
CA CYS A 11 -19.80 -4.89 -11.67
C CYS A 11 -19.06 -3.64 -12.18
N GLY A 12 -18.09 -3.09 -11.42
CA GLY A 12 -17.35 -1.88 -11.79
C GLY A 12 -18.14 -0.57 -11.72
N ALA A 13 -19.42 -0.60 -11.33
CA ALA A 13 -20.23 0.61 -11.24
C ALA A 13 -19.73 1.57 -10.15
N ARG A 14 -19.75 2.87 -10.46
CA ARG A 14 -19.39 3.95 -9.53
C ARG A 14 -20.56 4.24 -8.59
N SER A 15 -20.24 4.47 -7.31
CA SER A 15 -21.23 4.77 -6.26
C SER A 15 -20.68 5.81 -5.30
N SER A 16 -21.53 6.58 -4.62
CA SER A 16 -21.06 7.59 -3.67
C SER A 16 -20.20 6.96 -2.54
N PRO A 17 -19.17 7.63 -1.99
CA PRO A 17 -18.23 7.04 -1.04
C PRO A 17 -18.87 6.57 0.27
N ASP A 18 -19.99 7.19 0.64
CA ASP A 18 -20.83 6.86 1.78
C ASP A 18 -21.75 5.64 1.55
N ARG A 19 -21.86 5.14 0.31
CA ARG A 19 -22.67 3.96 0.00
C ARG A 19 -21.94 2.68 0.32
N ARG A 20 -22.60 1.87 1.16
CA ARG A 20 -22.19 0.48 1.43
C ARG A 20 -22.53 -0.48 0.30
N LEU A 21 -23.58 -0.22 -0.47
CA LEU A 21 -24.06 -1.12 -1.53
C LEU A 21 -23.96 -0.45 -2.90
N CYS A 22 -23.57 -1.24 -3.90
CA CYS A 22 -23.48 -0.81 -5.28
C CYS A 22 -24.88 -0.45 -5.79
N PRO A 23 -25.09 0.72 -6.41
CA PRO A 23 -26.38 1.11 -6.96
C PRO A 23 -26.83 0.22 -8.12
N ALA A 24 -25.91 -0.50 -8.77
CA ALA A 24 -26.19 -1.29 -9.96
C ALA A 24 -26.49 -2.76 -9.64
N CYS A 25 -25.68 -3.41 -8.80
CA CYS A 25 -25.84 -4.84 -8.50
C CYS A 25 -26.06 -5.15 -7.01
N SER A 26 -26.16 -4.14 -6.15
CA SER A 26 -26.32 -4.30 -4.69
C SER A 26 -25.17 -5.00 -3.97
N THR A 27 -24.06 -5.32 -4.65
CA THR A 27 -22.85 -5.85 -4.00
C THR A 27 -22.32 -4.87 -2.96
N LEU A 28 -21.86 -5.40 -1.82
CA LEU A 28 -21.19 -4.61 -0.80
C LEU A 28 -19.92 -3.99 -1.39
N VAL A 29 -19.83 -2.66 -1.34
CA VAL A 29 -18.74 -1.91 -1.93
C VAL A 29 -17.68 -1.60 -0.88
N MET A 30 -18.11 -1.35 0.37
CA MET A 30 -17.21 -1.10 1.51
C MET A 30 -17.29 -2.29 2.46
N HIS A 31 -16.18 -3.00 2.61
CA HIS A 31 -16.12 -4.22 3.41
C HIS A 31 -15.61 -3.91 4.83
N ASP A 32 -16.20 -4.54 5.85
CA ASP A 32 -15.62 -4.50 7.19
C ASP A 32 -14.23 -5.16 7.15
N ALA A 33 -13.24 -4.48 7.71
CA ALA A 33 -11.85 -4.92 7.77
C ALA A 33 -11.34 -5.08 9.20
N LYS A 34 -12.24 -5.18 10.19
CA LYS A 34 -11.86 -5.42 11.58
C LYS A 34 -10.99 -6.68 11.72
N GLY A 35 -9.84 -6.54 12.39
CA GLY A 35 -8.86 -7.62 12.58
C GLY A 35 -8.17 -8.06 11.27
N SER A 36 -8.28 -7.26 10.21
CA SER A 36 -7.72 -7.54 8.89
C SER A 36 -6.84 -6.38 8.43
N ILE A 37 -6.05 -6.61 7.40
CA ILE A 37 -5.40 -5.57 6.62
C ILE A 37 -6.36 -5.15 5.53
N GLU A 38 -6.51 -3.85 5.28
CA GLU A 38 -7.25 -3.38 4.12
C GLU A 38 -6.32 -2.83 3.05
N ILE A 39 -6.57 -3.19 1.80
CA ILE A 39 -5.83 -2.67 0.63
C ILE A 39 -6.77 -1.79 -0.18
N TRP A 40 -6.45 -0.51 -0.27
CA TRP A 40 -7.15 0.45 -1.11
C TRP A 40 -6.50 0.48 -2.49
N CYS A 41 -7.27 0.17 -3.53
CA CYS A 41 -6.82 0.29 -4.91
C CYS A 41 -6.97 1.75 -5.38
N LEU A 42 -5.88 2.43 -5.70
CA LEU A 42 -5.87 3.88 -5.88
C LEU A 42 -5.62 4.23 -7.35
N GLY A 43 -6.71 4.39 -8.09
CA GLY A 43 -6.67 4.44 -9.55
C GLY A 43 -6.89 3.06 -10.15
N GLU A 44 -6.37 2.83 -11.35
CA GLU A 44 -6.56 1.58 -12.10
C GLU A 44 -5.37 0.64 -11.87
N VAL A 45 -5.38 -0.12 -10.76
CA VAL A 45 -4.35 -1.15 -10.53
C VAL A 45 -4.77 -2.46 -11.21
N ARG A 46 -3.87 -3.04 -12.02
CA ARG A 46 -4.09 -4.33 -12.69
C ARG A 46 -4.54 -5.43 -11.70
N PRO A 47 -5.68 -6.13 -11.94
CA PRO A 47 -6.19 -7.14 -11.00
C PRO A 47 -5.23 -8.28 -10.67
N ALA A 48 -4.45 -8.74 -11.66
CA ALA A 48 -3.46 -9.79 -11.44
C ALA A 48 -2.35 -9.36 -10.45
N VAL A 49 -1.96 -8.08 -10.48
CA VAL A 49 -0.97 -7.51 -9.57
C VAL A 49 -1.58 -7.41 -8.18
N LEU A 50 -2.76 -6.80 -8.06
CA LEU A 50 -3.46 -6.63 -6.79
C LEU A 50 -3.70 -7.97 -6.08
N ASN A 51 -4.22 -8.97 -6.79
CA ASN A 51 -4.45 -10.31 -6.23
C ASN A 51 -3.15 -11.00 -5.80
N GLY A 52 -2.06 -10.79 -6.54
CA GLY A 52 -0.74 -11.28 -6.17
C GLY A 52 -0.23 -10.67 -4.87
N VAL A 53 -0.35 -9.34 -4.73
CA VAL A 53 0.03 -8.59 -3.53
C VAL A 53 -0.80 -9.03 -2.33
N VAL A 54 -2.13 -9.08 -2.46
CA VAL A 54 -3.06 -9.57 -1.42
C VAL A 54 -2.61 -10.91 -0.86
N ARG A 55 -2.29 -11.87 -1.74
CA ARG A 55 -1.87 -13.22 -1.33
C ARG A 55 -0.54 -13.20 -0.56
N ILE A 56 0.44 -12.43 -1.01
CA ILE A 56 1.77 -12.37 -0.36
C ILE A 56 1.66 -11.64 0.99
N VAL A 57 1.00 -10.49 1.03
CA VAL A 57 0.81 -9.69 2.26
C VAL A 57 0.06 -10.50 3.30
N SER A 58 -1.08 -11.11 2.93
CA SER A 58 -1.88 -11.93 3.84
C SER A 58 -1.08 -13.10 4.42
N LYS A 59 -0.33 -13.82 3.57
CA LYS A 59 0.51 -14.94 4.00
C LYS A 59 1.67 -14.49 4.90
N SER A 60 2.30 -13.37 4.59
CA SER A 60 3.50 -12.91 5.31
C SER A 60 3.18 -12.38 6.69
N LEU A 61 2.00 -11.76 6.86
CA LEU A 61 1.58 -11.15 8.12
C LEU A 61 0.58 -12.00 8.90
N GLY A 62 0.11 -13.13 8.35
CA GLY A 62 -0.84 -14.01 9.01
C GLY A 62 -2.22 -13.39 9.24
N LEU A 63 -2.54 -12.31 8.55
CA LEU A 63 -3.83 -11.62 8.64
C LEU A 63 -4.65 -11.75 7.35
N PRO A 64 -5.99 -11.80 7.45
CA PRO A 64 -6.84 -11.62 6.29
C PRO A 64 -6.58 -10.25 5.64
N VAL A 65 -6.69 -10.21 4.31
CA VAL A 65 -6.61 -8.97 3.54
C VAL A 65 -7.94 -8.72 2.85
N VAL A 66 -8.47 -7.51 3.02
CA VAL A 66 -9.72 -7.06 2.43
C VAL A 66 -9.40 -5.97 1.41
N VAL A 67 -9.79 -6.19 0.14
CA VAL A 67 -9.63 -5.15 -0.89
C VAL A 67 -10.79 -4.16 -0.78
N GLN A 68 -10.46 -2.90 -0.58
CA GLN A 68 -11.40 -1.79 -0.55
C GLN A 68 -11.52 -1.16 -1.94
N PRO A 69 -12.71 -0.62 -2.26
CA PRO A 69 -13.03 -0.12 -3.58
C PRO A 69 -12.18 1.10 -3.92
N SER A 70 -11.92 1.27 -5.22
CA SER A 70 -11.02 2.30 -5.70
C SER A 70 -11.65 3.68 -5.68
N PHE A 71 -11.29 4.46 -4.67
CA PHE A 71 -11.52 5.89 -4.72
C PHE A 71 -10.50 6.68 -3.90
N LEU A 72 -9.60 7.36 -4.61
CA LEU A 72 -8.85 8.47 -4.04
C LEU A 72 -8.98 9.69 -4.91
N ASP A 73 -9.15 10.83 -4.25
CA ASP A 73 -9.14 12.12 -4.91
C ASP A 73 -7.67 12.46 -5.23
N PRO A 74 -7.28 12.58 -6.51
CA PRO A 74 -5.93 13.01 -6.86
C PRO A 74 -5.75 14.53 -6.76
N ARG A 75 -6.83 15.31 -6.58
CA ARG A 75 -6.72 16.79 -6.55
C ARG A 75 -5.97 17.31 -5.31
N PRO A 76 -6.17 16.79 -4.09
CA PRO A 76 -5.38 17.18 -2.92
C PRO A 76 -3.88 16.86 -3.05
N SER A 77 -3.52 15.97 -3.99
CA SER A 77 -2.17 15.47 -4.13
C SER A 77 -1.41 16.11 -5.30
N GLN A 78 -2.09 16.65 -6.31
CA GLN A 78 -1.46 17.39 -7.42
C GLN A 78 -1.00 18.78 -7.00
N ARG A 79 0.29 19.05 -7.18
CA ARG A 79 0.91 20.34 -6.88
C ARG A 79 1.76 20.78 -8.06
N ALA A 80 1.63 22.05 -8.45
CA ALA A 80 2.42 22.58 -9.57
C ALA A 80 3.92 22.45 -9.29
N GLY A 81 4.68 21.96 -10.26
CA GLY A 81 6.14 21.79 -10.16
C GLY A 81 6.61 20.56 -9.40
N TRP A 82 5.73 19.66 -8.97
CA TRP A 82 6.11 18.38 -8.37
C TRP A 82 6.20 17.31 -9.46
N ASN A 83 7.15 16.38 -9.33
CA ASN A 83 7.33 15.25 -10.26
C ASN A 83 6.28 14.13 -10.08
N GLY A 84 5.47 14.23 -9.04
CA GLY A 84 4.43 13.27 -8.70
C GLY A 84 3.38 13.88 -7.80
N VAL A 85 2.49 13.03 -7.32
CA VAL A 85 1.41 13.36 -6.40
C VAL A 85 1.85 13.22 -4.94
N SER A 86 1.35 14.07 -4.05
CA SER A 86 1.75 14.07 -2.63
C SER A 86 1.38 12.77 -1.90
N ALA A 87 2.38 12.00 -1.45
CA ALA A 87 2.19 10.79 -0.65
C ALA A 87 1.41 11.06 0.66
N THR A 88 1.70 12.20 1.32
CA THR A 88 0.96 12.64 2.51
C THR A 88 -0.52 12.88 2.24
N ALA A 89 -0.88 13.40 1.06
CA ALA A 89 -2.29 13.59 0.71
C ALA A 89 -3.01 12.26 0.47
N PHE A 90 -2.29 11.22 0.01
CA PHE A 90 -2.79 9.85 -0.08
C PHE A 90 -3.03 9.24 1.30
N LEU A 91 -2.04 9.31 2.21
CA LEU A 91 -2.16 8.77 3.56
C LEU A 91 -3.32 9.39 4.34
N ASN A 92 -3.42 10.72 4.37
CA ASN A 92 -4.51 11.43 5.05
C ASN A 92 -5.90 10.99 4.55
N GLN A 93 -5.97 10.61 3.28
CA GLN A 93 -7.20 10.16 2.67
C GLN A 93 -7.54 8.71 3.00
N ILE A 94 -6.55 7.84 3.14
CA ILE A 94 -6.70 6.46 3.63
C ILE A 94 -7.15 6.52 5.09
N ASP A 95 -6.49 7.30 5.93
CA ASP A 95 -6.78 7.42 7.37
C ASP A 95 -8.21 7.82 7.67
N ARG A 96 -8.75 8.80 6.92
CA ARG A 96 -10.13 9.28 7.08
C ARG A 96 -11.19 8.23 6.76
N ARG A 97 -10.83 7.19 6.01
CA ARG A 97 -11.74 6.17 5.49
C ARG A 97 -11.52 4.80 6.13
N SER A 98 -10.40 4.64 6.83
CA SER A 98 -10.02 3.38 7.44
C SER A 98 -11.02 2.96 8.52
N HIS A 99 -11.38 1.67 8.53
CA HIS A 99 -12.37 1.17 9.48
C HIS A 99 -11.78 1.06 10.88
N ARG A 100 -12.61 1.33 11.89
CA ARG A 100 -12.19 1.16 13.28
C ARG A 100 -11.90 -0.32 13.54
N GLY A 101 -10.69 -0.61 13.99
CA GLY A 101 -10.25 -1.97 14.29
C GLY A 101 -9.61 -2.71 13.11
N THR A 102 -9.42 -2.04 11.97
CA THR A 102 -8.48 -2.49 10.93
C THR A 102 -7.06 -2.51 11.51
N ALA A 103 -6.28 -3.53 11.19
CA ALA A 103 -4.90 -3.65 11.64
C ALA A 103 -4.00 -2.62 10.93
N PHE A 104 -4.03 -2.62 9.60
CA PHE A 104 -3.32 -1.67 8.75
C PHE A 104 -4.09 -1.34 7.47
N SER A 105 -3.84 -0.16 6.92
CA SER A 105 -4.48 0.33 5.71
C SER A 105 -3.43 0.70 4.65
N VAL A 106 -3.40 -0.07 3.57
CA VAL A 106 -2.39 0.06 2.51
C VAL A 106 -3.02 0.61 1.25
N GLY A 107 -2.58 1.78 0.80
CA GLY A 107 -2.90 2.28 -0.53
C GLY A 107 -1.97 1.68 -1.58
N ILE A 108 -2.49 1.25 -2.74
CA ILE A 108 -1.66 0.87 -3.89
C ILE A 108 -2.09 1.70 -5.09
N THR A 109 -1.15 2.42 -5.73
CA THR A 109 -1.42 3.29 -6.87
C THR A 109 -0.45 3.04 -8.03
N GLU A 110 -0.86 3.32 -9.27
CA GLU A 110 0.08 3.40 -10.42
C GLU A 110 0.66 4.82 -10.60
N GLU A 111 0.17 5.79 -9.83
CA GLU A 111 0.67 7.18 -9.86
C GLU A 111 2.04 7.30 -9.19
N ASN A 112 2.89 8.19 -9.70
CA ASN A 112 4.14 8.54 -9.03
C ASN A 112 3.85 9.28 -7.71
N ILE A 113 4.31 8.79 -6.57
CA ILE A 113 4.16 9.48 -5.29
C ILE A 113 5.46 10.17 -4.88
N VAL A 114 5.35 11.35 -4.28
CA VAL A 114 6.49 12.11 -3.75
C VAL A 114 6.14 12.74 -2.39
N PRO A 115 7.11 12.89 -1.46
CA PRO A 115 6.89 13.54 -0.18
C PRO A 115 6.98 15.08 -0.31
N GLY A 116 7.63 15.59 -1.36
CA GLY A 116 7.83 17.02 -1.61
C GLY A 116 8.34 17.33 -3.02
N ALA A 117 8.47 18.62 -3.34
CA ALA A 117 8.85 19.11 -4.67
C ALA A 117 10.23 18.66 -5.18
N ASN A 118 11.16 18.36 -4.26
CA ASN A 118 12.56 18.06 -4.60
C ASN A 118 12.82 16.56 -4.82
N TRP A 119 11.77 15.74 -4.81
CA TRP A 119 11.87 14.29 -4.96
C TRP A 119 11.42 13.87 -6.35
N ASN A 120 12.05 12.83 -6.88
CA ASN A 120 11.67 12.27 -8.19
C ASN A 120 10.51 11.29 -8.02
N TYR A 121 10.61 10.36 -7.08
CA TYR A 121 9.60 9.36 -6.78
C TYR A 121 9.86 8.75 -5.39
N LEU A 122 8.91 7.95 -4.91
CA LEU A 122 9.10 6.94 -3.87
C LEU A 122 8.41 5.65 -4.31
N PHE A 123 8.94 4.50 -3.89
CA PHE A 123 8.23 3.23 -4.05
C PHE A 123 7.10 3.07 -3.04
N GLY A 124 7.30 3.57 -1.82
CA GLY A 124 6.34 3.51 -0.73
C GLY A 124 6.51 4.68 0.23
N TYR A 125 5.51 4.89 1.08
CA TYR A 125 5.58 5.89 2.13
C TYR A 125 4.66 5.52 3.29
N ALA A 126 5.21 5.57 4.50
CA ALA A 126 4.50 5.39 5.76
C ALA A 126 5.01 6.38 6.81
N TYR A 127 4.13 6.73 7.75
CA TYR A 127 4.57 7.35 8.99
C TYR A 127 4.84 6.27 10.04
N LEU A 128 6.00 6.38 10.70
CA LEU A 128 6.42 5.42 11.73
C LEU A 128 5.36 5.30 12.83
N GLY A 129 4.89 4.06 13.05
CA GLY A 129 3.90 3.72 14.09
C GLY A 129 2.45 4.10 13.78
N MET A 130 2.19 4.80 12.66
CA MET A 130 0.83 5.11 12.19
C MET A 130 0.23 3.90 11.46
N PRO A 131 -1.10 3.77 11.32
CA PRO A 131 -1.72 2.52 10.82
C PRO A 131 -1.77 2.41 9.29
N SER A 132 -1.26 3.40 8.56
CA SER A 132 -1.48 3.51 7.12
C SER A 132 -0.20 3.76 6.34
N CYS A 133 -0.17 3.23 5.12
CA CYS A 133 0.91 3.42 4.18
C CYS A 133 0.38 3.49 2.74
N VAL A 134 1.25 3.89 1.81
CA VAL A 134 0.96 3.91 0.37
C VAL A 134 2.12 3.31 -0.40
N VAL A 135 1.82 2.59 -1.47
CA VAL A 135 2.75 1.95 -2.39
C VAL A 135 2.48 2.46 -3.80
N SER A 136 3.52 2.92 -4.49
CA SER A 136 3.45 3.36 -5.88
C SER A 136 4.09 2.33 -6.81
N LEU A 137 3.31 1.86 -7.78
CA LEU A 137 3.74 0.96 -8.85
C LEU A 137 4.46 1.70 -9.99
N HIS A 138 4.54 3.03 -9.95
CA HIS A 138 4.98 3.87 -11.06
C HIS A 138 6.35 3.43 -11.60
N GLU A 139 7.40 3.62 -10.79
CA GLU A 139 8.76 3.22 -11.17
C GLU A 139 8.94 1.71 -11.21
N MET A 140 8.22 0.96 -10.38
CA MET A 140 8.29 -0.52 -10.35
C MET A 140 7.81 -1.17 -11.66
N SER A 141 7.07 -0.44 -12.49
CA SER A 141 6.49 -0.91 -13.75
C SER A 141 7.17 -0.36 -15.01
N SER A 142 8.21 0.45 -14.84
CA SER A 142 8.91 1.18 -15.92
C SER A 142 9.57 0.29 -16.98
N ASP A 143 9.88 -0.96 -16.64
CA ASP A 143 10.57 -1.94 -17.47
C ASP A 143 9.62 -2.93 -18.19
N ASN A 144 8.30 -2.71 -18.14
CA ASN A 144 7.27 -3.53 -18.81
C ASN A 144 7.39 -5.04 -18.52
N LEU A 145 7.75 -5.40 -17.29
CA LEU A 145 8.00 -6.78 -16.89
C LEU A 145 6.74 -7.65 -16.74
N ALA A 146 6.98 -8.96 -16.61
CA ALA A 146 5.98 -9.93 -16.22
C ALA A 146 5.33 -9.56 -14.87
N ASN A 147 4.00 -9.74 -14.78
CA ASN A 147 3.22 -9.43 -13.57
C ASN A 147 3.80 -10.05 -12.29
N SER A 148 4.48 -11.20 -12.37
CA SER A 148 5.09 -11.87 -11.22
C SER A 148 6.18 -11.05 -10.54
N LEU A 149 7.01 -10.33 -11.31
CA LEU A 149 8.07 -9.50 -10.75
C LEU A 149 7.51 -8.23 -10.13
N LEU A 150 6.57 -7.55 -10.82
CA LEU A 150 5.87 -6.42 -10.23
C LEU A 150 5.10 -6.78 -8.95
N VAL A 151 4.47 -7.96 -8.90
CA VAL A 151 3.85 -8.49 -7.67
C VAL A 151 4.87 -8.66 -6.55
N LYS A 152 6.05 -9.23 -6.85
CA LYS A 152 7.13 -9.38 -5.86
C LYS A 152 7.54 -8.00 -5.32
N ARG A 153 7.83 -7.06 -6.22
CA ARG A 153 8.27 -5.71 -5.89
C ARG A 153 7.22 -4.99 -5.01
N ALA A 154 5.98 -4.93 -5.48
CA ALA A 154 4.89 -4.27 -4.77
C ALA A 154 4.59 -4.88 -3.40
N ALA A 155 4.60 -6.21 -3.28
CA ALA A 155 4.39 -6.87 -2.00
C ALA A 155 5.56 -6.64 -1.03
N THR A 156 6.79 -6.58 -1.54
CA THR A 156 7.98 -6.28 -0.74
C THR A 156 7.89 -4.88 -0.14
N ILE A 157 7.55 -3.88 -0.96
CA ILE A 157 7.33 -2.51 -0.48
C ILE A 157 6.14 -2.44 0.47
N ALA A 158 5.00 -3.07 0.15
CA ALA A 158 3.85 -3.07 1.06
C ALA A 158 4.21 -3.61 2.46
N ILE A 159 4.99 -4.70 2.53
CA ILE A 159 5.42 -5.29 3.80
C ILE A 159 6.45 -4.41 4.50
N HIS A 160 7.37 -3.78 3.75
CA HIS A 160 8.30 -2.78 4.27
C HIS A 160 7.57 -1.63 4.97
N GLU A 161 6.61 -1.03 4.28
CA GLU A 161 5.84 0.09 4.80
C GLU A 161 4.97 -0.31 6.01
N ILE A 162 4.40 -1.52 6.00
CA ILE A 162 3.72 -2.07 7.19
C ILE A 162 4.71 -2.27 8.35
N GLY A 163 5.98 -2.59 8.07
CA GLY A 163 7.05 -2.61 9.06
C GLY A 163 7.21 -1.25 9.75
N HIS A 164 7.25 -0.17 8.98
CA HIS A 164 7.21 1.20 9.53
C HIS A 164 5.94 1.46 10.32
N ASN A 165 4.77 1.01 9.86
CA ASN A 165 3.52 1.12 10.62
C ASN A 165 3.55 0.34 11.96
N CYS A 166 4.34 -0.74 12.04
CA CYS A 166 4.61 -1.48 13.27
C CYS A 166 5.58 -0.74 14.21
N GLY A 167 6.24 0.32 13.74
CA GLY A 167 7.23 1.09 14.49
C GLY A 167 8.67 0.61 14.25
N LEU A 168 8.93 -0.16 13.18
CA LEU A 168 10.27 -0.53 12.78
C LEU A 168 10.93 0.61 12.00
N ASP A 169 12.16 0.96 12.36
CA ASP A 169 13.03 1.77 11.52
C ASP A 169 13.88 0.87 10.62
N HIS A 170 14.56 1.45 9.64
CA HIS A 170 15.56 0.72 8.85
C HIS A 170 16.72 0.26 9.74
N HIS A 171 17.37 -0.81 9.30
CA HIS A 171 18.60 -1.27 9.94
C HIS A 171 19.63 -1.74 8.89
N GLY A 172 20.89 -1.77 9.30
CA GLY A 172 22.00 -2.25 8.48
C GLY A 172 21.95 -3.77 8.22
N TYR A 173 22.83 -4.23 7.32
CA TYR A 173 22.97 -5.65 7.00
C TYR A 173 23.46 -6.52 8.17
N ASP A 174 24.21 -5.93 9.09
CA ASP A 174 24.74 -6.55 10.30
C ASP A 174 23.63 -6.96 11.29
N GLU A 175 22.51 -6.24 11.28
CA GLU A 175 21.33 -6.56 12.09
C GLU A 175 20.38 -7.57 11.43
N GLY A 176 20.57 -7.86 10.14
CA GLY A 176 19.87 -8.94 9.44
C GLY A 176 19.81 -8.79 7.92
N ILE A 177 20.76 -9.40 7.20
CA ILE A 177 20.90 -9.32 5.73
C ILE A 177 19.68 -9.75 4.91
N ALA A 178 18.82 -10.58 5.47
CA ALA A 178 17.61 -11.08 4.81
C ALA A 178 16.35 -10.50 5.47
N CYS A 179 16.34 -9.19 5.72
CA CYS A 179 15.19 -8.45 6.20
C CYS A 179 14.65 -7.52 5.11
N VAL A 180 13.33 -7.38 5.07
CA VAL A 180 12.63 -6.38 4.26
C VAL A 180 12.88 -4.95 4.78
N MET A 181 13.28 -4.78 6.04
CA MET A 181 13.65 -3.49 6.65
C MET A 181 15.14 -3.14 6.49
N THR A 182 15.92 -3.96 5.78
CA THR A 182 17.32 -3.66 5.52
C THR A 182 17.45 -2.52 4.51
N ALA A 183 18.12 -1.44 4.90
CA ALA A 183 18.46 -0.34 4.01
C ALA A 183 19.73 0.37 4.51
N ASP A 184 20.78 0.43 3.66
CA ASP A 184 21.95 1.33 3.89
C ASP A 184 21.70 2.72 3.27
N THR A 185 20.87 2.73 2.23
CA THR A 185 20.10 3.83 1.64
C THR A 185 18.73 3.21 1.40
N GLU A 186 17.64 3.97 1.46
CA GLU A 186 16.25 3.51 1.24
C GLU A 186 16.15 2.58 0.01
N LEU A 187 15.10 1.77 -0.11
CA LEU A 187 14.86 0.79 -1.19
C LEU A 187 14.74 1.43 -2.60
N ASP A 188 15.49 2.50 -2.91
CA ASP A 188 15.38 3.46 -3.99
C ASP A 188 15.83 2.96 -5.36
N CYS A 189 16.19 1.69 -5.52
CA CYS A 189 16.41 1.15 -6.85
C CYS A 189 15.81 -0.23 -7.06
N LEU A 190 15.44 -0.49 -8.32
CA LEU A 190 14.80 -1.74 -8.74
C LEU A 190 15.69 -2.95 -8.50
N ASP A 191 17.00 -2.84 -8.69
CA ASP A 191 17.94 -3.95 -8.48
C ASP A 191 17.90 -4.47 -7.04
N ARG A 192 17.88 -3.55 -6.05
CA ARG A 192 17.76 -3.93 -4.64
C ARG A 192 16.42 -4.60 -4.33
N LEU A 193 15.35 -4.12 -4.95
CA LEU A 193 14.02 -4.70 -4.78
C LEU A 193 13.91 -6.10 -5.44
N ASP A 194 14.61 -6.29 -6.55
CA ASP A 194 14.65 -7.55 -7.30
C ASP A 194 15.49 -8.62 -6.62
N GLU A 195 16.57 -8.25 -5.96
CA GLU A 195 17.40 -9.17 -5.16
C GLU A 195 16.82 -9.39 -3.75
N GLY A 196 16.05 -8.42 -3.25
CA GLY A 196 15.54 -8.37 -1.90
C GLY A 196 14.50 -9.44 -1.54
N THR A 197 14.09 -9.39 -0.27
CA THR A 197 13.12 -10.29 0.35
C THR A 197 11.97 -9.51 0.98
N HIS A 198 10.79 -10.15 1.06
CA HIS A 198 9.62 -9.62 1.76
C HIS A 198 9.49 -10.15 3.20
N ARG A 199 10.55 -10.76 3.74
CA ARG A 199 10.54 -11.36 5.09
C ARG A 199 11.18 -10.42 6.10
N PHE A 200 10.65 -10.37 7.31
CA PHE A 200 11.34 -9.75 8.44
C PHE A 200 12.45 -10.67 8.96
N CYS A 201 13.54 -10.09 9.47
CA CYS A 201 14.47 -10.82 10.32
C CYS A 201 13.81 -11.14 11.67
N ARG A 202 14.48 -11.96 12.49
CA ARG A 202 13.91 -12.43 13.76
C ARG A 202 13.53 -11.28 14.72
N SER A 203 14.36 -10.24 14.83
CA SER A 203 14.11 -9.10 15.72
C SER A 203 12.89 -8.29 15.24
N CYS A 204 12.85 -7.94 13.96
CA CYS A 204 11.70 -7.24 13.36
C CYS A 204 10.41 -8.06 13.47
N GLN A 205 10.46 -9.39 13.23
CA GLN A 205 9.29 -10.26 13.32
C GLN A 205 8.69 -10.26 14.73
N LEU A 206 9.51 -10.28 15.79
CA LEU A 206 9.01 -10.21 17.16
C LEU A 206 8.21 -8.92 17.45
N ILE A 207 8.64 -7.80 16.89
CA ILE A 207 7.96 -6.51 17.03
C ILE A 207 6.65 -6.51 16.24
N VAL A 208 6.67 -7.04 15.02
CA VAL A 208 5.47 -7.18 14.17
C VAL A 208 4.44 -8.09 14.86
N ASP A 209 4.84 -9.27 15.33
CA ASP A 209 3.94 -10.23 16.01
C ASP A 209 3.32 -9.61 17.29
N HIS A 210 4.11 -8.85 18.05
CA HIS A 210 3.62 -8.13 19.22
C HIS A 210 2.62 -7.02 18.86
N LYS A 211 2.81 -6.35 17.72
CA LYS A 211 1.87 -5.34 17.22
C LYS A 211 0.58 -5.98 16.72
N LEU A 212 0.67 -7.12 16.04
CA LEU A 212 -0.46 -7.84 15.44
C LEU A 212 -1.32 -8.59 16.46
N SER A 213 -0.80 -8.89 17.65
CA SER A 213 -1.52 -9.58 18.73
C SER A 213 -2.31 -8.66 19.67
N ARG A 214 -2.27 -7.34 19.44
CA ARG A 214 -2.98 -6.31 20.22
C ARG A 214 -4.26 -5.87 19.52
#